data_AF-A0A916RYK4-F1
#
_entry.id   AF-A0A916RYK4-F1
#
_cell.length_a   1.000
_cell.length_b   1.000
_cell.length_c   1.000
_cell.angle_alpha   90.00
_cell.angle_beta   90.00
_cell.angle_gamma   90.00
#
_symmetry.space_group_name_H-M   'P 1'
#
loop_
_entity.id
_entity.type
_entity.pdbx_description
1 polymer ?
#
loop_
_entity_poly.entity_id
_entity_poly.type
_entity_poly.pdbx_seq_one_letter_code
_entity_poly.pdbx_strand_id
1 'polypeptide(L)'
;MYFVDRKKVEETLQFIEELLQEYKEIHVETNLEKFALERLSQLLVESIIDIGNMMIDGFIMRDPGSYEDIIDILEDEKVIPSEESSGYKAVIDLRKMLVKDYLHVNHDHIQTVLDDNYEMLNHFTTRIRDYLTKEIGVANAFTKE
;
A
#
# COMPACT_ATOMS: atom_id res chain seq x y z
N MET A 1 23.15 9.00 -2.03
CA MET A 1 22.74 8.98 -0.62
C MET A 1 21.25 8.76 -0.63
N TYR A 2 20.75 7.72 0.05
CA TYR A 2 19.31 7.48 0.15
C TYR A 2 18.68 8.59 1.00
N PHE A 3 17.58 9.18 0.53
CA PHE A 3 16.85 10.21 1.26
C PHE A 3 15.38 9.81 1.34
N VAL A 4 15.06 9.03 2.38
CA VAL A 4 13.68 8.64 2.70
C VAL A 4 13.18 9.57 3.81
N ASP A 5 12.06 10.25 3.61
CA ASP A 5 11.35 10.96 4.68
C ASP A 5 10.68 9.93 5.60
N ARG A 6 11.45 9.41 6.56
CA ARG A 6 10.99 8.34 7.46
C ARG A 6 9.83 8.75 8.32
N LYS A 7 9.73 10.03 8.66
CA LYS A 7 8.62 10.51 9.46
C LYS A 7 7.34 10.38 8.64
N LYS A 8 7.36 10.85 7.40
CA LYS A 8 6.21 10.74 6.52
C LYS A 8 5.84 9.29 6.20
N VAL A 9 6.84 8.43 5.96
CA VAL A 9 6.62 7.00 5.77
C VAL A 9 5.93 6.39 6.98
N GLU A 10 6.47 6.57 8.19
CA GLU A 10 5.89 5.97 9.40
C GLU A 10 4.46 6.48 9.69
N GLU A 11 4.19 7.77 9.48
CA GLU A 11 2.83 8.34 9.59
C GLU A 11 1.85 7.66 8.62
N THR A 12 2.27 7.42 7.37
CA THR A 12 1.45 6.72 6.38
C THR A 12 1.28 5.24 6.72
N LEU A 13 2.29 4.56 7.26
CA LEU A 13 2.18 3.16 7.69
C LEU A 13 1.19 3.00 8.85
N GLN A 14 1.24 3.87 9.85
CA GLN A 14 0.27 3.87 10.96
C GLN A 14 -1.16 4.10 10.45
N PHE A 15 -1.33 4.98 9.47
CA PHE A 15 -2.63 5.21 8.85
C PHE A 15 -3.15 3.97 8.10
N ILE A 16 -2.28 3.23 7.40
CA ILE A 16 -2.66 1.94 6.78
C ILE A 16 -3.12 0.94 7.84
N GLU A 17 -2.43 0.84 8.97
CA GLU A 17 -2.79 -0.04 10.08
C GLU A 17 -4.17 0.31 10.66
N GLU A 18 -4.44 1.61 10.86
CA GLU A 18 -5.75 2.10 11.28
C GLU A 18 -6.85 1.71 10.29
N LEU A 19 -6.63 1.92 8.98
CA LEU A 19 -7.62 1.55 7.94
C LEU A 19 -7.91 0.04 7.93
N LEU A 20 -6.89 -0.81 8.08
CA LEU A 20 -7.06 -2.27 8.11
C LEU A 20 -7.74 -2.76 9.38
N GLN A 21 -7.57 -2.05 10.50
CA GLN A 21 -8.30 -2.31 11.73
C GLN A 21 -9.78 -1.94 11.56
N GLU A 22 -10.08 -0.73 11.07
CA GLU A 22 -11.46 -0.29 10.80
C GLU A 22 -12.16 -1.18 9.78
N TYR A 23 -11.44 -1.67 8.76
CA TYR A 23 -11.99 -2.61 7.78
C TYR A 23 -12.46 -3.92 8.43
N LYS A 24 -11.76 -4.43 9.45
CA LYS A 24 -12.18 -5.67 10.12
C LYS A 24 -13.45 -5.52 10.92
N GLU A 25 -13.72 -4.32 11.41
CA GLU A 25 -14.89 -4.03 12.25
C GLU A 25 -16.09 -3.53 11.43
N ILE A 26 -15.90 -3.22 10.14
CA ILE A 26 -16.95 -2.63 9.32
C ILE A 26 -18.06 -3.64 9.01
N HIS A 27 -19.30 -3.18 9.15
CA HIS A 27 -20.49 -3.87 8.67
C HIS A 27 -21.15 -3.01 7.60
N VAL A 28 -21.43 -3.60 6.44
CA VAL A 28 -21.93 -2.87 5.26
C VAL A 28 -23.38 -3.25 4.98
N GLU A 29 -24.31 -2.57 5.63
CA GLU A 29 -25.76 -2.81 5.48
C GLU A 29 -26.48 -1.61 4.85
N THR A 30 -25.99 -0.40 5.13
CA THR A 30 -26.58 0.88 4.74
C THR A 30 -25.80 1.56 3.64
N ASN A 31 -26.42 2.55 2.98
CA ASN A 31 -25.73 3.36 1.98
C ASN A 31 -24.59 4.20 2.58
N LEU A 32 -24.68 4.57 3.86
CA LEU A 32 -23.62 5.32 4.52
C LEU A 32 -22.38 4.43 4.73
N GLU A 33 -22.57 3.19 5.18
CA GLU A 33 -21.47 2.23 5.35
C GLU A 33 -20.86 1.83 4.01
N LYS A 34 -21.66 1.79 2.95
CA LYS A 34 -21.18 1.65 1.57
C LYS A 34 -20.20 2.77 1.18
N PHE A 35 -20.58 4.02 1.39
CA PHE A 35 -19.67 5.16 1.16
C PHE A 35 -18.44 5.12 2.09
N ALA A 36 -18.58 4.60 3.31
CA ALA A 36 -17.45 4.41 4.22
C ALA A 36 -16.48 3.35 3.67
N LEU A 37 -16.98 2.20 3.20
CA LEU A 37 -16.19 1.16 2.55
C LEU A 37 -15.46 1.70 1.32
N GLU A 38 -16.16 2.45 0.45
CA GLU A 38 -15.56 3.10 -0.72
C GLU A 38 -14.37 3.99 -0.32
N ARG A 39 -14.58 4.86 0.67
CA ARG A 39 -13.56 5.81 1.11
C ARG A 39 -12.39 5.14 1.79
N LEU A 40 -12.64 4.15 2.65
CA LEU A 40 -11.62 3.35 3.32
C LEU A 40 -10.74 2.66 2.26
N SER A 41 -11.36 1.99 1.30
CA SER A 41 -10.67 1.25 0.24
C SER A 41 -9.83 2.20 -0.63
N GLN A 42 -10.37 3.36 -0.97
CA GLN A 42 -9.63 4.37 -1.73
C GLN A 42 -8.40 4.85 -0.94
N LEU A 43 -8.57 5.17 0.34
CA LEU A 43 -7.49 5.65 1.20
C LEU A 43 -6.39 4.59 1.38
N LEU A 44 -6.77 3.32 1.50
CA LEU A 44 -5.84 2.20 1.58
C LEU A 44 -5.00 2.10 0.30
N VAL A 45 -5.64 2.13 -0.87
CA VAL A 45 -4.94 2.08 -2.17
C VAL A 45 -3.98 3.25 -2.36
N GLU A 46 -4.43 4.48 -2.11
CA GLU A 46 -3.56 5.67 -2.25
C GLU A 46 -2.40 5.62 -1.25
N SER A 47 -2.62 5.13 -0.03
CA SER A 47 -1.54 5.02 0.97
C SER A 47 -0.47 4.00 0.56
N ILE A 48 -0.87 2.86 -0.03
CA ILE A 48 0.08 1.87 -0.59
C ILE A 48 0.89 2.47 -1.73
N ILE A 49 0.23 3.21 -2.64
CA ILE A 49 0.88 3.91 -3.75
C ILE A 49 1.87 4.96 -3.22
N ASP A 50 1.48 5.76 -2.24
CA ASP A 50 2.33 6.80 -1.63
C ASP A 50 3.57 6.19 -0.98
N ILE A 51 3.41 5.10 -0.22
CA ILE A 51 4.53 4.34 0.33
C ILE A 51 5.45 3.85 -0.78
N GLY A 52 4.90 3.22 -1.82
CA GLY A 52 5.68 2.71 -2.94
C GLY A 52 6.50 3.80 -3.62
N ASN A 53 5.89 4.96 -3.91
CA ASN A 53 6.60 6.11 -4.48
C ASN A 53 7.71 6.63 -3.54
N MET A 54 7.43 6.78 -2.23
CA MET A 54 8.44 7.20 -1.26
C MET A 54 9.63 6.22 -1.17
N MET A 55 9.37 4.92 -1.32
CA MET A 55 10.42 3.90 -1.36
C MET A 55 11.23 4.01 -2.65
N ILE A 56 10.57 4.13 -3.80
CA ILE A 56 11.22 4.28 -5.11
C ILE A 56 12.14 5.50 -5.13
N ASP A 57 11.61 6.67 -4.76
CA ASP A 57 12.35 7.92 -4.74
C ASP A 57 13.51 7.88 -3.72
N GLY A 58 13.22 7.38 -2.52
CA GLY A 58 14.17 7.39 -1.42
C GLY A 58 15.34 6.42 -1.62
N PHE A 59 15.12 5.31 -2.33
CA PHE A 59 16.14 4.32 -2.66
C PHE A 59 16.68 4.42 -4.10
N ILE A 60 16.25 5.41 -4.88
CA ILE A 60 16.69 5.62 -6.27
C ILE A 60 16.45 4.34 -7.11
N MET A 61 15.27 3.75 -6.97
CA MET A 61 14.83 2.62 -7.77
C MET A 61 14.46 3.09 -9.19
N ARG A 62 14.05 2.18 -10.08
CA ARG A 62 13.57 2.57 -11.41
C ARG A 62 12.25 3.35 -11.33
N ASP A 63 12.02 4.27 -12.27
CA ASP A 63 10.77 5.04 -12.32
C ASP A 63 9.57 4.15 -12.69
N PRO A 64 8.40 4.31 -12.05
CA PRO A 64 7.18 3.59 -12.39
C PRO A 64 6.48 4.18 -13.62
N GLY A 65 6.06 3.33 -14.55
CA GLY A 65 5.22 3.69 -15.69
C GLY A 65 3.71 3.66 -15.42
N SER A 66 3.29 3.02 -14.32
CA SER A 66 1.89 2.88 -13.89
C SER A 66 1.82 2.62 -12.38
N TYR A 67 0.60 2.57 -11.81
CA TYR A 67 0.43 2.19 -10.40
C TYR A 67 0.75 0.72 -10.14
N GLU A 68 0.43 -0.19 -11.06
CA GLU A 68 0.82 -1.60 -10.95
C GLU A 68 2.34 -1.76 -11.02
N ASP A 69 3.01 -0.92 -11.81
CA ASP A 69 4.47 -0.94 -11.96
C ASP A 69 5.18 -0.54 -10.66
N ILE A 70 4.53 0.23 -9.77
CA ILE A 70 5.05 0.48 -8.41
C ILE A 70 5.21 -0.85 -7.66
N ILE A 71 4.22 -1.74 -7.76
CA ILE A 71 4.27 -3.06 -7.10
C ILE A 71 5.35 -3.93 -7.73
N ASP A 72 5.47 -3.91 -9.06
CA ASP A 72 6.56 -4.62 -9.75
C ASP A 72 7.94 -4.16 -9.26
N ILE A 73 8.13 -2.85 -9.06
CA ILE A 73 9.41 -2.32 -8.55
C ILE A 73 9.66 -2.79 -7.11
N LEU A 74 8.66 -2.74 -6.24
CA LEU A 74 8.79 -3.21 -4.86
C LEU A 74 9.09 -4.72 -4.80
N GLU A 75 8.55 -5.50 -5.72
CA GLU A 75 8.86 -6.92 -5.88
C GLU A 75 10.30 -7.14 -6.38
N ASP A 76 10.70 -6.45 -7.46
CA ASP A 76 12.04 -6.52 -8.06
C ASP A 76 13.14 -6.22 -7.02
N GLU A 77 12.90 -5.21 -6.18
CA GLU A 77 13.79 -4.78 -5.10
C GLU A 77 13.63 -5.61 -3.82
N LYS A 78 12.76 -6.63 -3.83
CA LYS A 78 12.51 -7.58 -2.72
C LYS A 78 12.02 -6.89 -1.44
N VAL A 79 11.30 -5.78 -1.59
CA VAL A 79 10.57 -5.13 -0.51
C VAL A 79 9.37 -5.99 -0.12
N ILE A 80 8.66 -6.50 -1.12
CA ILE A 80 7.56 -7.45 -0.99
C ILE A 80 7.92 -8.78 -1.66
N PRO A 81 7.33 -9.90 -1.24
CA PRO A 81 7.59 -11.19 -1.86
C PRO A 81 6.76 -11.38 -3.14
N SER A 82 7.30 -12.13 -4.09
CA SER A 82 6.69 -12.35 -5.41
C SER A 82 5.29 -12.97 -5.34
N GLU A 83 5.05 -13.86 -4.38
CA GLU A 83 3.74 -14.48 -4.18
C GLU A 83 2.62 -13.51 -3.78
N GLU A 84 2.96 -12.31 -3.31
CA GLU A 84 2.01 -11.29 -2.87
C GLU A 84 1.75 -10.21 -3.94
N SER A 85 2.62 -10.12 -4.95
CA SER A 85 2.58 -9.10 -6.01
C SER A 85 1.23 -9.03 -6.72
N SER A 86 0.67 -10.18 -7.11
CA SER A 86 -0.66 -10.22 -7.75
C SER A 86 -1.78 -9.72 -6.86
N GLY A 87 -1.67 -9.94 -5.54
CA GLY A 87 -2.65 -9.47 -4.58
C GLY A 87 -2.61 -7.95 -4.41
N TYR A 88 -1.41 -7.37 -4.31
CA TYR A 88 -1.27 -5.90 -4.24
C TYR A 88 -1.79 -5.23 -5.50
N LYS A 89 -1.54 -5.80 -6.68
CA LYS A 89 -2.08 -5.30 -7.95
C LYS A 89 -3.61 -5.36 -7.99
N ALA A 90 -4.21 -6.47 -7.53
CA ALA A 90 -5.66 -6.58 -7.44
C ALA A 90 -6.28 -5.51 -6.55
N VAL A 91 -5.63 -5.17 -5.43
CA VAL A 91 -6.05 -4.08 -4.54
C VAL A 91 -5.90 -2.72 -5.21
N ILE A 92 -4.76 -2.44 -5.87
CA ILE A 92 -4.54 -1.19 -6.61
C ILE A 92 -5.57 -1.00 -7.74
N ASP A 93 -5.96 -2.08 -8.41
CA ASP A 93 -6.94 -2.03 -9.51
C ASP A 93 -8.32 -1.53 -9.08
N LEU A 94 -8.69 -1.71 -7.80
CA LEU A 94 -9.92 -1.13 -7.23
C LEU A 94 -9.98 0.39 -7.43
N ARG A 95 -8.83 1.07 -7.48
CA ARG A 95 -8.73 2.52 -7.68
C ARG A 95 -9.53 2.99 -8.87
N LYS A 96 -9.46 2.28 -10.01
CA LYS A 96 -10.14 2.70 -11.24
C LYS A 96 -11.65 2.83 -10.99
N MET A 97 -12.23 1.82 -10.34
CA MET A 97 -13.64 1.82 -9.98
C MET A 97 -13.99 2.93 -8.99
N LEU A 98 -13.17 3.08 -7.94
CA LEU A 98 -13.41 4.03 -6.86
C LEU A 98 -13.29 5.50 -7.28
N VAL A 99 -12.42 5.81 -8.26
CA VAL A 99 -12.12 7.23 -8.61
C VAL A 99 -12.64 7.65 -9.98
N LYS A 100 -12.79 6.72 -10.94
CA LYS A 100 -13.26 7.03 -12.31
C LYS A 100 -14.66 6.52 -12.56
N ASP A 101 -14.95 5.28 -12.17
CA ASP A 101 -16.23 4.61 -12.48
C ASP A 101 -17.22 4.68 -11.30
N TYR A 102 -17.13 5.74 -10.48
CA TYR A 102 -17.84 5.91 -9.19
C TYR A 102 -19.38 5.88 -9.27
N LEU A 103 -19.98 5.92 -10.47
CA LEU A 103 -21.42 5.71 -10.65
C LEU A 103 -21.83 4.23 -10.61
N HIS A 104 -20.87 3.31 -10.72
CA HIS A 104 -21.09 1.87 -10.85
C HIS A 104 -20.21 1.07 -9.89
N VAL A 105 -20.04 1.56 -8.66
CA VAL A 105 -19.21 0.87 -7.65
C VAL A 105 -19.83 -0.46 -7.24
N ASN A 106 -19.06 -1.53 -7.44
CA ASN A 106 -19.39 -2.87 -6.97
C ASN A 106 -18.78 -3.12 -5.58
N HIS A 107 -19.62 -3.02 -4.55
CA HIS A 107 -19.20 -3.17 -3.15
C HIS A 107 -18.80 -4.61 -2.80
N ASP A 108 -19.52 -5.59 -3.33
CA ASP A 108 -19.19 -7.02 -3.12
C ASP A 108 -17.80 -7.34 -3.69
N HIS A 109 -17.45 -6.73 -4.83
CA HIS A 109 -16.13 -6.87 -5.42
C HIS A 109 -15.03 -6.24 -4.55
N ILE A 110 -15.27 -5.05 -3.99
CA ILE A 110 -14.33 -4.42 -3.03
C ILE A 110 -14.09 -5.37 -1.86
N GLN A 111 -15.15 -5.84 -1.21
CA GLN A 111 -15.04 -6.73 -0.05
C GLN A 111 -14.30 -8.01 -0.41
N THR A 112 -14.66 -8.66 -1.52
CA THR A 112 -13.97 -9.88 -1.98
C THR A 112 -12.47 -9.64 -2.15
N VAL A 113 -12.07 -8.56 -2.84
CA VAL A 113 -10.65 -8.26 -3.07
C VAL A 113 -9.93 -7.97 -1.75
N LEU A 114 -10.53 -7.20 -0.84
CA LEU A 114 -9.89 -6.87 0.43
C LEU A 114 -9.82 -8.09 1.36
N ASP A 115 -10.86 -8.93 1.41
CA ASP A 115 -10.89 -10.16 2.21
C ASP A 115 -9.87 -11.18 1.73
N ASP A 116 -9.81 -11.44 0.42
CA ASP A 116 -8.88 -12.40 -0.18
C ASP A 116 -7.41 -11.99 0.02
N ASN A 117 -7.15 -10.70 0.20
CA ASN A 117 -5.80 -10.13 0.31
C ASN A 117 -5.47 -9.58 1.71
N TYR A 118 -6.36 -9.75 2.69
CA TYR A 118 -6.25 -9.07 3.99
C TYR A 118 -4.94 -9.39 4.72
N GLU A 119 -4.56 -10.67 4.79
CA GLU A 119 -3.35 -11.08 5.53
C GLU A 119 -2.08 -10.46 4.95
N MET A 120 -1.97 -10.40 3.62
CA MET A 120 -0.86 -9.76 2.94
C MET A 120 -0.86 -8.23 3.14
N LEU A 121 -2.04 -7.60 3.12
CA LEU A 121 -2.18 -6.16 3.41
C LEU A 121 -1.75 -5.85 4.84
N ASN A 122 -2.12 -6.70 5.80
CA ASN A 122 -1.73 -6.57 7.21
C ASN A 122 -0.21 -6.73 7.41
N HIS A 123 0.47 -7.48 6.54
CA HIS A 123 1.92 -7.66 6.58
C HIS A 123 2.68 -6.52 5.88
N PHE A 124 2.02 -5.72 5.04
CA PHE A 124 2.65 -4.69 4.23
C PHE A 124 3.50 -3.72 5.07
N THR A 125 2.96 -3.19 6.16
CA THR A 125 3.68 -2.19 6.97
C THR A 125 4.92 -2.78 7.64
N THR A 126 4.86 -4.03 8.09
CA THR A 126 6.02 -4.75 8.62
C THR A 126 7.10 -4.92 7.54
N ARG A 127 6.71 -5.30 6.31
CA ARG A 127 7.66 -5.45 5.19
C ARG A 127 8.41 -4.16 4.88
N ILE A 128 7.70 -3.03 4.86
CA ILE A 128 8.30 -1.72 4.63
C ILE A 128 9.28 -1.37 5.75
N ARG A 129 8.89 -1.56 7.02
CA ARG A 129 9.78 -1.31 8.16
C ARG A 129 11.01 -2.20 8.13
N ASP A 130 10.85 -3.49 7.84
CA ASP A 130 11.95 -4.45 7.75
C ASP A 130 12.94 -4.07 6.65
N TYR A 131 12.45 -3.70 5.47
CA TYR A 131 13.28 -3.25 4.37
C TYR A 131 14.07 -1.99 4.74
N LEU A 132 13.39 -0.98 5.32
CA LEU A 132 14.04 0.22 5.82
C LEU A 132 15.14 -0.13 6.80
N THR A 133 14.86 -0.92 7.85
CA THR A 133 15.85 -1.32 8.85
C THR A 133 17.05 -2.03 8.25
N LYS A 134 16.83 -2.95 7.30
CA LYS A 134 17.90 -3.71 6.64
C LYS A 134 18.82 -2.81 5.82
N GLU A 135 18.26 -1.95 4.96
CA GLU A 135 19.07 -1.08 4.09
C GLU A 135 19.80 0.01 4.88
N ILE A 136 19.28 0.41 6.04
CA ILE A 136 19.98 1.32 6.96
C ILE A 136 21.18 0.65 7.61
N GLY A 137 21.07 -0.63 7.98
CA GLY A 137 22.20 -1.41 8.48
C GLY A 137 23.36 -1.43 7.48
N VAL A 138 23.05 -1.41 6.18
CA VAL A 138 24.03 -1.34 5.08
C VAL A 138 24.50 0.11 4.82
N ALA A 139 23.60 1.10 4.87
CA ALA A 139 23.92 2.51 4.61
C ALA A 139 24.70 3.20 5.74
N ASN A 140 24.52 2.78 7.01
CA ASN A 140 25.34 3.23 8.13
C ASN A 140 26.80 2.73 8.06
N ALA A 141 27.15 1.85 7.12
CA ALA A 141 28.54 1.57 6.77
C ALA A 141 29.21 2.74 6.02
N PHE A 142 28.44 3.76 5.60
CA PHE A 142 28.91 4.90 4.81
C PHE A 142 28.18 6.21 5.16
N THR A 143 28.05 6.54 6.44
CA THR A 143 27.77 7.94 6.84
C THR A 143 29.10 8.66 7.10
N LYS A 144 29.43 9.64 6.25
CA LYS A 144 30.40 10.69 6.60
C LYS A 144 29.77 11.60 7.65
N GLU A 145 30.62 12.03 8.59
CA GLU A 145 30.39 13.13 9.54
C GLU A 145 29.65 14.33 8.94
#